data_AF-A0A833MYS0-F1
#
_entry.id   AF-A0A833MYS0-F1
#
_cell.length_a   1.000
_cell.length_b   1.000
_cell.length_c   1.000
_cell.angle_alpha   90.00
_cell.angle_beta   90.00
_cell.angle_gamma   90.00
#
_symmetry.space_group_name_H-M   'P 1'
#
loop_
_entity.id
_entity.type
_entity.pdbx_description
1 polymer ?
#
loop_
_entity_poly.entity_id
_entity_poly.type
_entity_poly.pdbx_seq_one_letter_code
_entity_poly.pdbx_strand_id
1 'polypeptide(L)'
;MKQTSGPARKPAEAVIKDIRRATRRQFSAEEKIRIVLEGLRGEDSIAELCRREGIASSMYYGWSKEFLEAGKKRLCPPSALLRQIEGLHERRMAGSS
;
A
#
# COMPACT_ATOMS: atom_id res chain seq x y z
N MET A 1 -41.27 3.64 40.94
CA MET A 1 -39.80 3.88 40.86
C MET A 1 -39.28 3.18 39.60
N LYS A 2 -38.89 3.91 38.56
CA LYS A 2 -38.32 3.31 37.33
C LYS A 2 -36.82 3.54 37.32
N GLN A 3 -36.08 2.45 37.44
CA GLN A 3 -34.63 2.40 37.43
C GLN A 3 -34.12 2.85 36.05
N THR A 4 -33.28 3.87 36.02
CA THR A 4 -32.57 4.31 34.82
C THR A 4 -31.29 3.47 34.70
N SER A 5 -31.25 2.60 33.70
CA SER A 5 -30.03 1.91 33.29
C SER A 5 -29.03 2.95 32.79
N GLY A 6 -27.93 3.13 33.52
CA GLY A 6 -26.80 3.95 33.10
C GLY A 6 -26.17 3.44 31.80
N PRO A 7 -25.37 4.27 31.10
CA PRO A 7 -24.83 3.92 29.79
C PRO A 7 -24.02 2.64 29.89
N ALA A 8 -24.42 1.62 29.12
CA ALA A 8 -23.74 0.34 29.04
C ALA A 8 -22.27 0.60 28.65
N ARG A 9 -21.34 0.32 29.58
CA ARG A 9 -19.91 0.36 29.28
C ARG A 9 -19.66 -0.59 28.11
N LYS A 10 -18.94 -0.11 27.08
CA LYS A 10 -18.63 -0.92 25.90
C LYS A 10 -17.96 -2.24 26.34
N PRO A 11 -18.24 -3.37 25.67
CA PRO A 11 -17.62 -4.65 25.98
C PRO A 11 -16.09 -4.54 25.87
N ALA A 12 -15.37 -5.24 26.74
CA ALA A 12 -13.91 -5.14 26.86
C ALA A 12 -13.19 -5.44 25.54
N GLU A 13 -13.72 -6.35 24.73
CA GLU A 13 -13.20 -6.70 23.40
C GLU A 13 -13.25 -5.51 22.43
N ALA A 14 -14.31 -4.70 22.50
CA ALA A 14 -14.44 -3.49 21.68
C ALA A 14 -13.43 -2.43 22.12
N VAL A 15 -13.23 -2.26 23.42
CA VAL A 15 -12.24 -1.34 23.99
C VAL A 15 -10.82 -1.76 23.62
N ILE A 16 -10.49 -3.06 23.69
CA ILE A 16 -9.19 -3.60 23.28
C ILE A 16 -8.96 -3.38 21.78
N LYS A 17 -9.98 -3.57 20.94
CA LYS A 17 -9.90 -3.31 19.49
C LYS A 17 -9.67 -1.82 19.20
N ASP A 18 -10.34 -0.93 19.92
CA ASP A 18 -10.17 0.52 19.79
C ASP A 18 -8.78 0.97 20.26
N ILE A 19 -8.28 0.45 21.39
CA ILE A 19 -6.92 0.70 21.88
C ILE A 19 -5.89 0.25 20.84
N ARG A 20 -6.01 -0.99 20.33
CA ARG A 20 -5.12 -1.51 19.27
C ARG A 20 -5.15 -0.68 17.99
N ARG A 21 -6.30 -0.10 17.66
CA ARG A 21 -6.45 0.80 16.50
C ARG A 21 -5.80 2.15 16.76
N ALA A 22 -5.97 2.70 17.96
CA ALA A 22 -5.43 3.98 18.37
C ALA A 22 -3.90 3.95 18.54
N THR A 23 -3.34 2.85 19.05
CA THR A 23 -1.89 2.67 19.22
C THR A 23 -1.19 2.11 17.98
N ARG A 24 -1.90 1.98 16.85
CA ARG A 24 -1.29 1.55 15.59
C ARG A 24 -0.29 2.63 15.15
N ARG A 25 0.99 2.28 15.13
CA ARG A 25 2.07 3.14 14.64
C ARG A 25 1.72 3.61 13.22
N GLN A 26 1.60 4.92 13.06
CA GLN A 26 1.31 5.58 11.79
C GLN A 26 2.64 5.80 11.09
N PHE A 27 2.86 5.15 9.95
CA PHE A 27 4.03 5.38 9.12
C PHE A 27 3.69 6.46 8.10
N SER A 28 4.50 7.50 8.01
CA SER A 28 4.38 8.49 6.94
C SER A 28 4.72 7.85 5.59
N ALA A 29 4.27 8.46 4.50
CA ALA A 29 4.62 7.98 3.15
C ALA A 29 6.14 7.99 2.93
N GLU A 30 6.83 8.99 3.48
CA GLU A 30 8.28 9.16 3.38
C GLU A 30 9.05 8.04 4.13
N GLU A 31 8.59 7.70 5.33
CA GLU A 31 9.15 6.61 6.13
C GLU A 31 8.91 5.24 5.47
N LYS A 32 7.70 5.01 4.94
CA LYS A 32 7.37 3.83 4.13
C LYS A 32 8.30 3.70 2.91
N ILE A 33 8.55 4.79 2.18
CA ILE A 33 9.43 4.79 1.01
C ILE A 33 10.88 4.49 1.41
N ARG A 34 11.39 5.12 2.49
CA ARG A 34 12.75 4.87 3.00
C ARG A 34 12.97 3.39 3.29
N ILE A 35 12.06 2.77 4.03
CA ILE A 35 12.17 1.36 4.41
C ILE A 35 12.11 0.44 3.17
N VAL A 36 11.22 0.72 2.22
CA VAL A 36 11.13 -0.07 0.98
C VAL A 36 12.42 0.04 0.16
N LEU A 37 13.00 1.24 0.03
CA LEU A 37 14.24 1.44 -0.71
C LEU A 37 15.43 0.71 -0.06
N GLU A 38 15.51 0.73 1.27
CA GLU A 38 16.56 0.05 2.02
C GLU A 38 16.46 -1.48 1.88
N GLY A 39 15.24 -2.02 1.91
CA GLY A 39 15.01 -3.44 1.65
C GLY A 39 15.26 -3.84 0.19
N LEU A 40 15.08 -2.93 -0.78
CA LEU A 40 15.45 -3.16 -2.19
C LEU A 40 16.96 -3.06 -2.42
N ARG A 41 17.69 -2.31 -1.60
CA ARG A 41 19.16 -2.19 -1.65
C ARG A 41 19.85 -3.51 -1.32
N GLY A 42 19.21 -4.35 -0.49
CA GLY A 42 19.65 -5.71 -0.18
C GLY A 42 20.84 -5.79 0.77
N GLU A 43 21.13 -4.72 1.53
CA GLU A 43 22.22 -4.70 2.52
C GLU A 43 21.87 -5.49 3.78
N ASP A 44 20.62 -5.38 4.23
CA ASP A 44 20.07 -6.13 5.35
C ASP A 44 19.05 -7.16 4.85
N SER A 45 18.95 -8.30 5.52
CA SER A 45 17.84 -9.22 5.27
C SER A 45 16.52 -8.53 5.61
N ILE A 46 15.48 -8.76 4.82
CA ILE A 46 14.14 -8.18 5.05
C ILE A 46 13.63 -8.46 6.48
N ALA A 47 13.99 -9.62 7.06
CA ALA A 47 13.65 -9.96 8.44
C ALA A 47 14.36 -9.08 9.48
N GLU A 48 15.60 -8.69 9.21
CA GLU A 48 16.38 -7.80 10.08
C GLU A 48 15.87 -6.37 10.01
N LEU A 49 15.63 -5.88 8.78
CA LEU A 49 15.00 -4.59 8.52
C LEU A 49 13.63 -4.47 9.21
N CYS A 50 12.78 -5.51 9.10
CA CYS A 50 11.48 -5.52 9.75
C CYS A 50 11.58 -5.42 11.29
N ARG A 51 12.58 -6.08 11.89
CA ARG A 51 12.83 -6.01 13.34
C ARG A 51 13.33 -4.64 13.78
N ARG A 52 14.25 -4.04 13.02
CA ARG A 52 14.82 -2.71 13.30
C ARG A 52 13.75 -1.61 13.23
N GLU A 53 12.94 -1.64 12.18
CA GLU A 53 11.91 -0.62 11.94
C GLU A 53 10.61 -0.88 12.73
N GLY A 54 10.49 -2.06 13.35
CA GLY A 54 9.31 -2.46 14.12
C GLY A 54 8.08 -2.69 13.24
N ILE A 55 8.28 -3.19 12.02
CA ILE A 55 7.22 -3.51 11.05
C ILE A 55 7.07 -5.02 10.88
N ALA A 56 5.85 -5.45 10.56
CA ALA A 56 5.64 -6.82 10.13
C ALA A 56 6.13 -7.02 8.69
N SER A 57 6.70 -8.19 8.38
CA SER A 57 7.13 -8.52 7.01
C SER A 57 6.00 -8.41 5.99
N SER A 58 4.76 -8.74 6.40
CA SER A 58 3.58 -8.55 5.55
C SER A 58 3.34 -7.09 5.17
N MET A 59 3.68 -6.13 6.05
CA MET A 59 3.58 -4.71 5.73
C MET A 59 4.66 -4.30 4.73
N TYR A 60 5.90 -4.73 4.94
CA TYR A 60 7.00 -4.48 4.00
C TYR A 60 6.66 -4.96 2.58
N TYR A 61 6.24 -6.21 2.42
CA TYR A 61 5.93 -6.73 1.09
C TYR A 61 4.71 -6.05 0.45
N GLY A 62 3.70 -5.67 1.23
CA GLY A 62 2.59 -4.87 0.74
C GLY A 62 3.05 -3.51 0.22
N TRP A 63 3.91 -2.83 0.98
CA TRP A 63 4.47 -1.53 0.63
C TRP A 63 5.41 -1.60 -0.57
N SER A 64 6.29 -2.60 -0.63
CA SER A 64 7.19 -2.86 -1.75
C SER A 64 6.41 -3.10 -3.04
N LYS A 65 5.34 -3.90 -2.99
CA LYS A 65 4.46 -4.14 -4.14
C LYS A 65 3.77 -2.85 -4.60
N GLU A 66 3.17 -2.09 -3.70
CA GLU A 66 2.52 -0.81 -4.06
C GLU A 66 3.52 0.19 -4.65
N PHE A 67 4.73 0.26 -4.08
CA PHE A 67 5.80 1.15 -4.55
C PHE A 67 6.27 0.76 -5.96
N LEU A 68 6.50 -0.53 -6.21
CA LEU A 68 6.89 -1.04 -7.51
C LEU A 68 5.80 -0.88 -8.56
N GLU A 69 4.53 -1.11 -8.21
CA GLU A 69 3.40 -0.92 -9.12
C GLU A 69 3.17 0.56 -9.45
N ALA A 70 3.27 1.45 -8.46
CA ALA A 70 3.21 2.90 -8.69
C ALA A 70 4.41 3.38 -9.55
N GLY A 71 5.59 2.81 -9.32
CA GLY A 71 6.79 3.05 -10.13
C GLY A 71 6.61 2.61 -11.58
N LYS A 72 6.11 1.39 -11.81
CA LYS A 72 5.81 0.87 -13.16
C LYS A 72 4.76 1.70 -13.89
N LYS A 73 3.71 2.15 -13.19
CA LYS A 73 2.63 2.96 -13.79
C LYS A 73 3.08 4.37 -14.18
N ARG A 74 4.13 4.89 -13.54
CA ARG A 74 4.78 6.17 -13.90
C ARG A 74 5.91 5.99 -14.94
N LEU A 75 6.60 4.86 -14.94
CA LEU A 75 7.63 4.52 -15.94
C LEU A 75 7.03 4.02 -17.28
N CYS A 76 5.84 3.44 -17.25
CA CYS A 76 5.06 3.06 -18.42
C CYS A 76 3.70 3.76 -18.35
N PRO A 77 3.56 4.97 -18.89
CA PRO A 77 2.24 5.51 -19.10
C PRO A 77 1.50 4.61 -20.11
N PRO A 78 0.31 4.06 -19.79
CA PRO A 78 -0.57 3.37 -20.74
C PRO A 78 -1.16 4.37 -21.74
N SER A 79 -0.30 5.12 -22.42
CA SER A 79 -0.64 6.11 -23.44
C SER A 79 0.41 6.16 -24.56
N ALA A 80 1.66 5.76 -24.31
CA ALA A 80 2.69 5.68 -25.38
C ALA A 80 2.52 4.40 -26.22
N LEU A 81 2.46 3.23 -25.58
CA LEU A 81 2.20 1.96 -26.26
C LEU A 81 0.77 1.89 -26.82
N LEU A 82 -0.21 2.41 -26.08
CA LEU A 82 -1.62 2.45 -26.54
C LEU A 82 -1.82 3.41 -27.73
N ARG A 83 -1.22 4.61 -27.76
CA ARG A 83 -1.24 5.47 -28.98
C ARG A 83 -0.52 4.85 -30.15
N GLN A 84 0.58 4.11 -29.91
CA GLN A 84 1.31 3.45 -30.98
C GLN A 84 0.52 2.25 -31.55
N ILE A 85 -0.20 1.52 -30.71
CA ILE A 85 -1.08 0.42 -31.12
C ILE A 85 -2.36 0.92 -31.80
N GLU A 86 -3.01 1.97 -31.28
CA GLU A 86 -4.17 2.61 -31.90
C GLU A 86 -3.81 3.25 -33.26
N GLY A 87 -2.65 3.92 -33.36
CA GLY A 87 -2.16 4.48 -34.62
C GLY A 87 -1.76 3.42 -35.66
N LEU A 88 -1.39 2.21 -35.23
CA LEU A 88 -1.15 1.07 -36.12
C LEU A 88 -2.46 0.41 -36.58
N HIS A 89 -3.48 0.38 -35.72
CA HIS A 89 -4.82 -0.13 -36.06
C HIS A 89 -5.52 0.78 -37.07
N GLU A 90 -5.42 2.10 -36.90
CA GLU A 90 -6.01 3.10 -37.80
C GLU A 90 -5.38 3.07 -39.21
N ARG A 91 -4.05 2.88 -39.29
CA ARG A 91 -3.33 2.72 -40.57
C ARG A 91 -3.67 1.42 -41.31
N ARG A 92 -4.07 0.36 -40.60
CA ARG A 92 -4.49 -0.90 -41.23
C ARG A 92 -5.90 -0.81 -41.82
N MET A 93 -6.78 0.01 -41.25
CA MET A 93 -8.17 0.17 -41.71
C MET A 93 -8.31 1.18 -42.87
N ALA A 94 -7.36 2.10 -43.05
CA ALA A 94 -7.36 3.08 -44.14
C ALA A 94 -6.78 2.57 -45.48
N GLY A 95 -6.26 1.34 -45.52
CA GLY A 95 -5.58 0.75 -46.69
C GLY A 95 -6.41 -0.27 -47.49
N SER A 96 -7.71 -0.38 -47.22
CA SER A 96 -8.61 -1.29 -47.95
C SER A 96 -9.68 -0.48 -48.68
N SER A 97 -9.28 0.21 -49.76
CA SER A 97 -10.15 0.60 -50.87
C SER A 97 -9.73 -0.18 -52.11
#